data_AF-A0A9D6NBM0-F1
#
_entry.id   AF-A0A9D6NBM0-F1
#
_cell.length_a   1.000
_cell.length_b   1.000
_cell.length_c   1.000
_cell.angle_alpha   90.00
_cell.angle_beta   90.00
_cell.angle_gamma   90.00
#
_symmetry.space_group_name_H-M   'P 1'
#
loop_
_entity.id
_entity.type
_entity.pdbx_description
1 polymer ?
#
loop_
_entity_poly.entity_id
_entity_poly.type
_entity_poly.pdbx_seq_one_letter_code
_entity_poly.pdbx_strand_id
1 'polypeptide(L)'
;MESLSQRDILRFPDQGVGEVWTDITGGPLRGSLTGREQLGEARGEVQVPPEVRLVELRVAREVQDLSFLADLHPLSLTYLGLEGPGLDDRTLGHVAQLTGLRELFLCSSTVTRRGLARLRPLHQLQSLSLFDLSLGDEVFEPVSQLGGLESLNLRGMTLTGEGLPTLAVLPRLRVLALDACALDPAGLQGLT
;
A
#
# COMPACT_ATOMS: atom_id res chain seq x y z
N MET A 1 29.02 5.77 -2.70
CA MET A 1 28.91 4.93 -3.90
C MET A 1 28.45 3.56 -3.40
N GLU A 2 27.17 3.45 -3.04
CA GLU A 2 26.60 2.18 -2.58
C GLU A 2 26.58 1.21 -3.76
N SER A 3 27.20 0.05 -3.56
CA SER A 3 27.28 -1.04 -4.53
C SER A 3 25.88 -1.43 -5.04
N LEU A 4 25.76 -1.63 -6.35
CA LEU A 4 24.58 -2.11 -7.09
C LEU A 4 24.18 -3.56 -6.72
N SER A 5 24.16 -3.96 -5.44
CA SER A 5 24.24 -5.40 -5.10
C SER A 5 23.17 -5.97 -4.16
N GLN A 6 22.09 -5.26 -3.83
CA GLN A 6 21.05 -5.85 -2.97
C GLN A 6 19.61 -5.42 -3.22
N ARG A 7 19.38 -4.32 -3.95
CA ARG A 7 18.02 -3.87 -4.31
C ARG A 7 17.51 -4.48 -5.62
N ASP A 8 18.44 -4.91 -6.46
CA ASP A 8 18.16 -5.31 -7.83
C ASP A 8 17.74 -6.78 -7.92
N ILE A 9 17.81 -7.53 -6.81
CA ILE A 9 17.35 -8.92 -6.75
C ILE A 9 16.28 -9.03 -5.67
N LEU A 10 15.06 -9.32 -6.10
CA LEU A 10 13.94 -9.64 -5.22
C LEU A 10 13.95 -11.14 -4.96
N ARG A 11 13.87 -11.53 -3.69
CA ARG A 11 13.85 -12.93 -3.27
C ARG A 11 12.45 -13.29 -2.82
N PHE A 12 11.83 -14.21 -3.54
CA PHE A 12 10.52 -14.76 -3.28
C PHE A 12 10.60 -16.25 -2.96
N PRO A 13 9.55 -16.83 -2.36
CA PRO A 13 9.43 -18.27 -2.23
C PRO A 13 9.53 -19.01 -3.58
N ASP A 14 9.87 -20.30 -3.54
CA ASP A 14 9.89 -21.16 -4.74
C ASP A 14 8.49 -21.42 -5.31
N GLN A 15 7.45 -21.24 -4.51
CA GLN A 15 6.07 -21.17 -4.96
C GLN A 15 5.78 -19.73 -5.39
N GLY A 16 5.25 -19.53 -6.59
CA GLY A 16 4.92 -18.20 -7.08
C GLY A 16 3.90 -17.52 -6.16
N VAL A 17 4.20 -16.29 -5.77
CA VAL A 17 3.36 -15.51 -4.86
C VAL A 17 2.57 -14.41 -5.55
N GLY A 18 2.62 -14.33 -6.88
CA GLY A 18 1.96 -13.32 -7.67
C GLY A 18 2.86 -12.80 -8.78
N GLU A 19 2.80 -11.50 -9.05
CA GLU A 19 3.42 -10.90 -10.23
C GLU A 19 4.26 -9.67 -9.87
N VAL A 20 5.43 -9.57 -10.50
CA VAL A 20 6.31 -8.40 -10.43
C VAL A 20 6.18 -7.60 -11.71
N TRP A 21 5.94 -6.31 -11.55
CA TRP A 21 5.83 -5.36 -12.64
C TRP A 21 6.82 -4.23 -12.45
N THR A 22 7.20 -3.61 -13.56
CA THR A 22 8.02 -2.41 -13.59
C THR A 22 7.34 -1.36 -14.45
N ASP A 23 7.61 -0.09 -14.19
CA ASP A 23 7.35 0.96 -15.18
C ASP A 23 8.69 1.41 -15.78
N ILE A 24 8.81 1.24 -17.09
CA ILE A 24 9.96 1.71 -17.88
C ILE A 24 9.78 3.15 -18.36
N THR A 25 8.55 3.66 -18.31
CA THR A 25 8.25 5.05 -18.63
C THR A 25 8.20 5.81 -17.31
N GLY A 26 9.05 6.82 -17.10
CA GLY A 26 9.00 7.66 -15.90
C GLY A 26 7.76 8.57 -15.83
N GLY A 27 6.59 8.08 -16.27
CA GLY A 27 5.32 8.78 -16.28
C GLY A 27 4.77 9.01 -14.87
N PRO A 28 3.87 9.98 -14.69
CA PRO A 28 3.28 10.24 -13.40
C PRO A 28 2.50 9.00 -12.92
N LEU A 29 2.65 8.68 -11.64
CA LEU A 29 1.99 7.60 -10.87
C LEU A 29 0.44 7.67 -10.84
N ARG A 30 -0.19 8.40 -11.77
CA ARG A 30 -1.64 8.65 -11.79
C ARG A 30 -2.31 7.94 -12.96
N GLY A 31 -2.93 6.80 -12.66
CA GLY A 31 -4.14 6.30 -13.31
C GLY A 31 -4.03 5.86 -14.79
N SER A 32 -2.88 6.00 -15.44
CA SER A 32 -2.66 5.47 -16.79
C SER A 32 -1.86 4.16 -16.72
N LEU A 33 -2.42 3.09 -17.28
CA LEU A 33 -1.75 1.79 -17.42
C LEU A 33 -0.67 1.79 -18.53
N THR A 34 -0.43 2.93 -19.17
CA THR A 34 0.55 3.05 -20.27
C THR A 34 1.97 3.07 -19.72
N GLY A 35 2.72 1.97 -19.87
CA GLY A 35 4.15 1.90 -19.55
C GLY A 35 4.59 0.77 -18.63
N ARG A 36 3.64 0.05 -18.01
CA ARG A 36 3.97 -1.09 -17.15
C ARG A 36 4.37 -2.30 -17.99
N GLU A 37 5.53 -2.86 -17.68
CA GLU A 37 6.03 -4.11 -18.22
C GLU A 37 6.07 -5.16 -17.11
N GLN A 38 5.62 -6.37 -17.41
CA GLN A 38 5.69 -7.49 -16.48
C GLN A 38 7.13 -8.01 -16.46
N LEU A 39 7.79 -7.99 -15.31
CA LEU A 39 9.10 -8.62 -15.15
C LEU A 39 8.97 -10.15 -15.06
N GLY A 40 7.84 -10.62 -14.49
CA GLY A 40 7.49 -12.03 -14.41
C GLY A 40 6.81 -12.38 -13.09
N GLU A 41 6.61 -13.69 -12.91
CA GLU A 41 6.06 -14.25 -11.68
C GLU A 41 6.99 -13.95 -10.48
N ALA A 42 6.42 -13.56 -9.35
CA ALA A 42 7.13 -13.37 -8.09
C ALA A 42 7.53 -14.73 -7.50
N ARG A 43 8.59 -15.33 -8.02
CA ARG A 43 9.06 -16.67 -7.66
C ARG A 43 10.57 -16.74 -7.67
N GLY A 44 11.16 -17.33 -6.63
CA GLY A 44 12.62 -17.45 -6.51
C GLY A 44 13.31 -16.09 -6.59
N GLU A 45 14.40 -16.00 -7.36
CA GLU A 45 15.09 -14.73 -7.60
C GLU A 45 14.54 -14.03 -8.84
N VAL A 46 14.05 -12.80 -8.67
CA VAL A 46 13.63 -11.93 -9.78
C VAL A 46 14.60 -10.75 -9.88
N GLN A 47 15.26 -10.63 -11.02
CA GLN A 47 16.18 -9.54 -11.31
C GLN A 47 15.39 -8.31 -11.77
N VAL A 48 15.52 -7.23 -11.00
CA VAL A 48 15.06 -5.90 -11.36
C VAL A 48 16.15 -5.22 -12.18
N PRO A 49 15.84 -4.67 -13.37
CA PRO A 49 16.80 -3.91 -14.15
C PRO A 49 17.22 -2.62 -13.40
N PRO A 50 18.52 -2.23 -13.40
CA PRO A 50 19.02 -1.08 -12.62
C PRO A 50 18.48 0.28 -13.12
N GLU A 51 17.92 0.30 -14.32
CA GLU A 51 17.33 1.48 -14.97
C GLU A 51 15.94 1.78 -14.42
N VAL A 52 15.27 0.77 -13.86
CA VAL A 52 13.93 0.86 -13.32
C VAL A 52 13.93 1.70 -12.04
N ARG A 53 12.88 2.50 -11.88
CA ARG A 53 12.64 3.32 -10.67
C ARG A 53 11.42 2.88 -9.89
N LEU A 54 10.53 2.12 -10.52
CA LEU A 54 9.25 1.72 -9.99
C LEU A 54 9.12 0.21 -10.09
N VAL A 55 9.04 -0.44 -8.93
CA VAL A 55 8.83 -1.88 -8.81
C VAL A 55 7.50 -2.09 -8.12
N GLU A 56 6.62 -2.84 -8.76
CA GLU A 56 5.32 -3.20 -8.22
C GLU A 56 5.26 -4.69 -7.94
N LEU A 57 4.81 -5.03 -6.73
CA LEU A 57 4.47 -6.40 -6.38
C LEU A 57 2.96 -6.50 -6.21
N ARG A 58 2.34 -7.41 -6.96
CA ARG A 58 0.94 -7.79 -6.79
C ARG A 58 0.91 -9.22 -6.29
N VAL A 59 0.58 -9.40 -5.02
CA VAL A 59 0.51 -10.72 -4.42
C VAL A 59 -0.83 -11.36 -4.77
N ALA A 60 -0.80 -12.62 -5.20
CA ALA A 60 -1.99 -13.40 -5.47
C ALA A 60 -2.81 -13.63 -4.19
N ARG A 61 -4.14 -13.68 -4.34
CA ARG A 61 -5.09 -13.65 -3.21
C ARG A 61 -4.99 -14.85 -2.26
N GLU A 62 -4.56 -15.98 -2.81
CA GLU A 62 -4.40 -17.26 -2.13
C GLU A 62 -3.17 -17.32 -1.23
N VAL A 63 -2.22 -16.38 -1.38
CA VAL A 63 -0.98 -16.33 -0.60
C VAL A 63 -1.27 -15.77 0.79
N GLN A 64 -1.18 -16.62 1.80
CA GLN A 64 -1.40 -16.24 3.20
C GLN A 64 -0.09 -15.92 3.93
N ASP A 65 0.99 -16.62 3.59
CA ASP A 65 2.30 -16.39 4.20
C ASP A 65 3.06 -15.31 3.43
N LEU A 66 3.15 -14.13 4.05
CA LEU A 66 3.85 -12.95 3.55
C LEU A 66 5.14 -12.67 4.33
N SER A 67 5.66 -13.66 5.05
CA SER A 67 6.91 -13.53 5.80
C SER A 67 8.10 -13.18 4.92
N PHE A 68 8.11 -13.60 3.65
CA PHE A 68 9.16 -13.24 2.67
C PHE A 68 9.31 -11.73 2.47
N LEU A 69 8.26 -10.93 2.74
CA LEU A 69 8.38 -9.48 2.70
C LEU A 69 9.44 -8.99 3.72
N ALA A 70 9.67 -9.72 4.84
CA ALA A 70 10.76 -9.53 5.82
C ALA A 70 12.16 -9.51 5.19
N ASP A 71 12.35 -10.26 4.10
CA ASP A 71 13.66 -10.47 3.50
C ASP A 71 13.92 -9.51 2.33
N LEU A 72 12.89 -8.75 1.90
CA LEU A 72 13.03 -7.75 0.86
C LEU A 72 13.73 -6.50 1.40
N HIS A 73 14.63 -5.94 0.59
CA HIS A 73 15.30 -4.70 0.95
C HIS A 73 14.27 -3.56 1.15
N PRO A 74 14.38 -2.71 2.19
CA PRO A 74 13.40 -1.66 2.51
C PRO A 74 12.97 -0.73 1.36
N LEU A 75 13.88 -0.47 0.42
CA LEU A 75 13.67 0.40 -0.75
C LEU A 75 13.43 -0.36 -2.07
N SER A 76 13.12 -1.66 -2.02
CA SER A 76 12.99 -2.49 -3.24
C SER A 76 11.63 -2.38 -3.93
N LEU A 77 10.58 -2.03 -3.20
CA LEU A 77 9.21 -1.93 -3.71
C LEU A 77 8.70 -0.50 -3.67
N THR A 78 8.01 -0.09 -4.73
CA THR A 78 7.30 1.19 -4.81
C THR A 78 5.79 1.02 -4.67
N TYR A 79 5.24 -0.06 -5.23
CA TYR A 79 3.83 -0.43 -5.10
C TYR A 79 3.72 -1.82 -4.49
N LEU A 80 2.79 -1.99 -3.56
CA LEU A 80 2.40 -3.30 -3.02
C LEU A 80 0.88 -3.44 -3.05
N GLY A 81 0.40 -4.45 -3.77
CA GLY A 81 -1.00 -4.86 -3.77
C GLY A 81 -1.18 -6.18 -3.05
N LEU A 82 -1.98 -6.16 -1.98
CA LEU A 82 -2.37 -7.34 -1.21
C LEU A 82 -3.89 -7.45 -1.20
N GLU A 83 -4.40 -8.63 -1.54
CA GLU A 83 -5.82 -8.94 -1.48
C GLU A 83 -6.01 -10.27 -0.75
N GLY A 84 -6.99 -10.35 0.16
CA GLY A 84 -7.44 -11.63 0.69
C GLY A 84 -7.65 -11.68 2.20
N PRO A 85 -8.53 -12.59 2.65
CA PRO A 85 -9.01 -12.62 4.03
C PRO A 85 -7.94 -13.05 5.04
N GLY A 86 -6.84 -13.66 4.59
CA GLY A 86 -5.72 -14.07 5.44
C GLY A 86 -4.79 -12.94 5.87
N LEU A 87 -4.97 -11.73 5.32
CA LEU A 87 -4.14 -10.58 5.64
C LEU A 87 -4.54 -9.99 7.00
N ASP A 88 -3.60 -9.96 7.95
CA ASP A 88 -3.82 -9.48 9.33
C ASP A 88 -2.75 -8.46 9.78
N ASP A 89 -2.76 -8.10 11.06
CA ASP A 89 -1.80 -7.14 11.63
C ASP A 89 -0.33 -7.61 11.54
N ARG A 90 -0.07 -8.92 11.43
CA ARG A 90 1.29 -9.47 11.25
C ARG A 90 1.78 -9.17 9.84
N THR A 91 0.91 -9.31 8.84
CA THR A 91 1.19 -8.90 7.46
C THR A 91 1.70 -7.46 7.41
N LEU A 92 0.98 -6.52 8.06
CA LEU A 92 1.43 -5.12 8.09
C LEU A 92 2.70 -4.90 8.90
N GLY A 93 3.05 -5.82 9.81
CA GLY A 93 4.36 -5.86 10.44
C GLY A 93 5.50 -6.08 9.44
N HIS A 94 5.30 -6.95 8.45
CA HIS A 94 6.27 -7.14 7.37
C HIS A 94 6.27 -5.97 6.38
N VAL A 95 5.10 -5.41 6.07
CA VAL A 95 5.01 -4.25 5.15
C VAL A 95 5.73 -3.02 5.73
N ALA A 96 5.70 -2.82 7.05
CA ALA A 96 6.25 -1.64 7.72
C ALA A 96 7.75 -1.38 7.46
N GLN A 97 8.53 -2.39 7.08
CA GLN A 97 9.95 -2.20 6.79
C GLN A 97 10.21 -1.68 5.37
N LEU A 98 9.23 -1.78 4.47
CA LEU A 98 9.35 -1.42 3.05
C LEU A 98 9.22 0.09 2.88
N THR A 99 10.12 0.83 3.52
CA THR A 99 10.12 2.30 3.63
C THR A 99 10.22 3.05 2.30
N GLY A 100 10.53 2.36 1.20
CA GLY A 100 10.47 2.89 -0.16
C GLY A 100 9.07 2.84 -0.80
N LEU A 101 8.09 2.20 -0.16
CA LEU A 101 6.72 2.13 -0.66
C LEU A 101 6.11 3.51 -0.80
N ARG A 102 5.52 3.76 -1.97
CA ARG A 102 4.74 4.94 -2.30
C ARG A 102 3.25 4.64 -2.40
N GLU A 103 2.91 3.42 -2.79
CA GLU A 103 1.54 3.00 -2.98
C GLU A 103 1.28 1.67 -2.28
N LEU A 104 0.24 1.64 -1.46
CA LEU A 104 -0.22 0.43 -0.78
C LEU A 104 -1.71 0.23 -1.05
N PHE A 105 -2.03 -0.92 -1.62
CA PHE A 105 -3.39 -1.38 -1.83
C PHE A 105 -3.66 -2.60 -0.94
N LEU A 106 -4.67 -2.48 -0.08
CA LEU A 106 -5.16 -3.56 0.79
C LEU A 106 -6.65 -3.78 0.51
N CYS A 107 -7.00 -5.02 0.17
CA CYS A 107 -8.38 -5.40 -0.13
C CYS A 107 -8.80 -6.67 0.63
N SER A 108 -10.03 -6.69 1.14
CA SER A 108 -10.67 -7.85 1.78
C SER A 108 -9.81 -8.47 2.89
N SER A 109 -9.32 -7.65 3.82
CA SER A 109 -8.38 -8.07 4.89
C SER A 109 -9.00 -8.03 6.28
N THR A 110 -8.39 -8.74 7.24
CA THR A 110 -8.76 -8.71 8.67
C THR A 110 -7.86 -7.77 9.49
N VAL A 111 -7.14 -6.87 8.80
CA VAL A 111 -6.30 -5.83 9.41
C VAL A 111 -7.13 -4.95 10.34
N THR A 112 -6.59 -4.70 11.53
CA THR A 112 -7.20 -3.83 12.53
C THR A 112 -6.58 -2.43 12.53
N ARG A 113 -7.15 -1.50 13.30
CA ARG A 113 -6.51 -0.21 13.63
C ARG A 113 -5.05 -0.39 14.10
N ARG A 114 -4.76 -1.44 14.88
CA ARG A 114 -3.40 -1.70 15.39
C ARG A 114 -2.45 -2.11 14.27
N GLY A 115 -2.92 -2.87 13.30
CA GLY A 115 -2.17 -3.19 12.09
C GLY A 115 -1.85 -1.95 11.28
N LEU A 116 -2.84 -1.10 11.01
CA LEU A 116 -2.63 0.15 10.27
C LEU A 116 -1.62 1.09 10.95
N ALA A 117 -1.62 1.15 12.29
CA ALA A 117 -0.65 1.96 13.03
C ALA A 117 0.81 1.53 12.80
N ARG A 118 1.05 0.29 12.33
CA ARG A 118 2.39 -0.19 11.97
C ARG A 118 2.93 0.46 10.70
N LEU A 119 2.09 1.07 9.88
CA LEU A 119 2.51 1.74 8.64
C LEU A 119 3.21 3.09 8.88
N ARG A 120 3.26 3.57 10.13
CA ARG A 120 3.90 4.85 10.50
C ARG A 120 5.33 5.07 9.95
N PRO A 121 6.20 4.05 9.84
CA PRO A 121 7.55 4.22 9.26
C PRO A 121 7.57 4.50 7.76
N LEU A 122 6.45 4.28 7.03
CA LEU A 122 6.37 4.45 5.59
C LEU A 122 6.24 5.93 5.21
N HIS A 123 7.28 6.72 5.50
CA HIS A 123 7.29 8.17 5.28
C HIS A 123 7.22 8.57 3.80
N GLN A 124 7.49 7.64 2.88
CA GLN A 124 7.36 7.85 1.43
C GLN A 124 5.98 7.46 0.88
N LEU A 125 5.07 6.94 1.71
CA LEU A 125 3.76 6.51 1.26
C LEU A 125 2.93 7.73 0.84
N GLN A 126 2.53 7.74 -0.42
CA GLN A 126 1.77 8.81 -1.07
C GLN A 126 0.32 8.40 -1.36
N SER A 127 0.08 7.11 -1.63
CA SER A 127 -1.25 6.58 -1.91
C SER A 127 -1.55 5.40 -1.00
N LEU A 128 -2.68 5.46 -0.30
CA LEU A 128 -3.21 4.36 0.48
C LEU A 128 -4.63 4.05 0.03
N SER A 129 -4.86 2.80 -0.36
CA SER A 129 -6.15 2.29 -0.79
C SER A 129 -6.58 1.15 0.13
N LEU A 130 -7.68 1.35 0.84
CA LEU A 130 -8.28 0.38 1.76
C LEU A 130 -9.68 0.05 1.25
N PHE A 131 -9.90 -1.22 0.90
CA PHE A 131 -11.16 -1.70 0.34
C PHE A 131 -11.66 -2.93 1.08
N ASP A 132 -12.95 -2.97 1.41
CA ASP A 132 -13.56 -4.15 2.04
C ASP A 132 -12.82 -4.58 3.33
N LEU A 133 -12.49 -3.60 4.17
CA LEU A 133 -11.97 -3.82 5.52
C LEU A 133 -13.10 -3.64 6.52
N SER A 134 -13.14 -4.51 7.52
CA SER A 134 -14.06 -4.41 8.67
C SER A 134 -13.60 -3.35 9.67
N LEU A 135 -13.35 -2.13 9.20
CA LEU A 135 -13.02 -0.96 10.02
C LEU A 135 -14.05 0.15 9.79
N GLY A 136 -14.42 0.82 10.87
CA GLY A 136 -15.11 2.10 10.85
C GLY A 136 -14.13 3.27 11.00
N ASP A 137 -14.58 4.32 11.69
CA ASP A 137 -13.84 5.57 11.88
C ASP A 137 -12.51 5.41 12.62
N GLU A 138 -12.25 4.27 13.25
CA GLU A 138 -10.95 3.91 13.81
C GLU A 138 -9.82 3.87 12.77
N VAL A 139 -10.14 3.86 11.46
CA VAL A 139 -9.17 3.98 10.37
C VAL A 139 -8.47 5.34 10.34
N PHE A 140 -9.13 6.40 10.78
CA PHE A 140 -8.65 7.78 10.57
C PHE A 140 -7.44 8.13 11.44
N GLU A 141 -7.36 7.63 12.67
CA GLU A 141 -6.26 7.94 13.58
C GLU A 141 -4.91 7.41 13.10
N PRO A 142 -4.75 6.12 12.71
CA PRO A 142 -3.50 5.65 12.13
C PRO A 142 -3.14 6.36 10.82
N VAL A 143 -4.13 6.60 9.96
CA VAL A 143 -3.91 7.24 8.66
C VAL A 143 -3.44 8.69 8.82
N SER A 144 -3.92 9.41 9.83
CA SER A 144 -3.46 10.77 10.15
C SER A 144 -1.95 10.87 10.46
N GLN A 145 -1.31 9.74 10.79
CA GLN A 145 0.13 9.68 11.08
C GLN A 145 1.00 9.52 9.82
N LEU A 146 0.38 9.28 8.66
CA LEU A 146 1.06 9.09 7.38
C LEU A 146 1.31 10.44 6.70
N GLY A 147 2.20 11.26 7.27
CA GLY A 147 2.40 12.66 6.83
C GLY A 147 2.82 12.87 5.37
N GLY A 148 3.24 11.81 4.67
CA GLY A 148 3.54 11.83 3.23
C GLY A 148 2.32 11.64 2.33
N LEU A 149 1.16 11.27 2.88
CA LEU A 149 0.00 10.82 2.13
C LEU A 149 -0.62 11.95 1.30
N GLU A 150 -0.81 11.68 0.02
CA GLU A 150 -1.40 12.59 -0.97
C GLU A 150 -2.79 12.12 -1.42
N SER A 151 -3.03 10.81 -1.40
CA SER A 151 -4.26 10.16 -1.83
C SER A 151 -4.68 9.09 -0.83
N LEU A 152 -5.90 9.21 -0.33
CA LEU A 152 -6.56 8.22 0.51
C LEU A 152 -7.83 7.74 -0.16
N ASN A 153 -7.95 6.43 -0.38
CA ASN A 153 -9.15 5.80 -0.91
C ASN A 153 -9.72 4.83 0.12
N LEU A 154 -10.93 5.10 0.59
CA LEU A 154 -11.68 4.30 1.55
C LEU A 154 -13.01 3.80 0.96
N ARG A 155 -13.13 3.77 -0.37
CA ARG A 155 -14.39 3.42 -1.05
C ARG A 155 -14.92 2.06 -0.60
N GLY A 156 -16.23 2.01 -0.33
CA GLY A 156 -16.91 0.79 0.11
C GLY A 156 -16.69 0.44 1.59
N MET A 157 -16.02 1.28 2.37
CA MET A 157 -15.94 1.12 3.83
C MET A 157 -17.20 1.66 4.53
N THR A 158 -17.49 1.14 5.72
CA THR A 158 -18.62 1.60 6.54
C THR A 158 -18.11 2.63 7.56
N LEU A 159 -18.27 3.92 7.27
CA LEU A 159 -17.70 5.03 8.04
C LEU A 159 -18.81 5.98 8.48
N THR A 160 -18.85 6.41 9.74
CA THR A 160 -19.78 7.44 10.20
C THR A 160 -19.30 8.83 9.79
N GLY A 161 -17.98 9.00 9.68
CA GLY A 161 -17.33 10.25 9.26
C GLY A 161 -17.00 11.20 10.41
N GLU A 162 -17.27 10.83 11.66
CA GLU A 162 -16.87 11.58 12.85
C GLU A 162 -15.35 11.78 12.96
N GLY A 163 -14.56 10.84 12.44
CA GLY A 163 -13.09 10.91 12.42
C GLY A 163 -12.51 11.65 11.21
N LEU A 164 -13.29 12.05 10.21
CA LEU A 164 -12.78 12.78 9.04
C LEU A 164 -11.96 14.04 9.38
N PRO A 165 -12.33 14.87 10.37
CA PRO A 165 -11.55 16.05 10.74
C PRO A 165 -10.10 15.73 11.16
N THR A 166 -9.79 14.51 11.60
CA THR A 166 -8.42 14.15 11.97
C THR A 166 -7.49 14.09 10.76
N LEU A 167 -8.03 13.97 9.55
CA LEU A 167 -7.23 13.98 8.31
C LEU A 167 -6.73 15.39 7.95
N ALA A 168 -7.27 16.45 8.55
CA ALA A 168 -6.84 17.84 8.29
C ALA A 168 -5.38 18.10 8.70
N VAL A 169 -4.79 17.22 9.54
CA VAL A 169 -3.36 17.30 9.93
C VAL A 169 -2.41 16.87 8.81
N LEU A 170 -2.91 16.20 7.77
CA LEU A 170 -2.10 15.69 6.66
C LEU A 170 -1.80 16.82 5.66
N PRO A 171 -0.58 17.36 5.61
CA PRO A 171 -0.29 18.60 4.88
C PRO A 171 -0.30 18.44 3.36
N ARG A 172 -0.31 17.19 2.87
CA ARG A 172 -0.20 16.84 1.45
C ARG A 172 -1.44 16.14 0.91
N LEU A 173 -2.44 15.85 1.73
CA LEU A 173 -3.62 15.12 1.29
C LEU A 173 -4.43 15.99 0.31
N ARG A 174 -4.60 15.48 -0.91
CA ARG A 174 -5.28 16.19 -2.02
C ARG A 174 -6.42 15.39 -2.62
N VAL A 175 -6.41 14.08 -2.44
CA VAL A 175 -7.44 13.17 -2.94
C VAL A 175 -7.97 12.36 -1.77
N LEU A 176 -9.27 12.49 -1.51
CA LEU A 176 -9.99 11.68 -0.54
C LEU A 176 -11.19 11.07 -1.25
N ALA A 177 -11.14 9.77 -1.51
CA ALA A 177 -12.22 9.03 -2.15
C ALA A 177 -13.03 8.26 -1.08
N LEU A 178 -14.29 8.64 -0.93
CA LEU A 178 -15.25 8.06 0.01
C LEU A 178 -16.52 7.55 -0.70
N ASP A 179 -16.45 7.33 -2.01
CA ASP A 179 -17.59 6.84 -2.78
C ASP A 179 -18.09 5.51 -2.20
N ALA A 180 -19.40 5.27 -2.25
CA ALA A 180 -20.01 4.06 -1.74
C ALA A 180 -19.71 3.76 -0.25
N CYS A 181 -19.23 4.75 0.52
CA CYS A 181 -19.23 4.67 1.97
C CYS A 181 -20.63 5.00 2.51
N ALA A 182 -21.04 4.30 3.56
CA ALA A 182 -22.26 4.61 4.30
C ALA A 182 -22.04 5.82 5.24
N LEU A 183 -21.76 6.99 4.68
CA LEU A 183 -21.50 8.22 5.45
C LEU A 183 -22.78 8.81 6.03
N ASP A 184 -22.74 9.22 7.30
CA ASP A 184 -23.75 10.11 7.87
C ASP A 184 -23.54 11.53 7.29
N PRO A 185 -24.59 12.20 6.77
CA PRO A 185 -24.51 13.59 6.33
C PRO A 185 -23.86 14.56 7.33
N ALA A 186 -23.91 14.29 8.64
CA ALA A 186 -23.26 15.11 9.66
C ALA A 186 -21.72 15.08 9.58
N GLY A 187 -21.12 13.94 9.21
CA GLY A 187 -19.65 13.77 9.12
C GLY A 187 -19.02 14.59 7.99
N LEU A 188 -19.78 14.94 6.96
CA LEU A 188 -19.30 15.75 5.81
C LEU A 188 -19.22 17.25 6.10
N GLN A 189 -19.87 17.74 7.16
CA GLN A 189 -19.88 19.18 7.49
C GLN A 189 -18.54 19.68 8.04
N GLY A 190 -17.68 18.79 8.54
CA GLY A 190 -16.35 19.14 9.05
C GLY A 190 -15.28 19.35 7.98
N LEU A 191 -15.61 19.18 6.69
CA LEU A 191 -14.66 19.24 5.56
C LEU A 191 -14.77 20.53 4.72
N THR A 192 -15.72 21.42 5.02
CA THR A 192 -15.90 22.74 4.37
C THR A 192 -15.20 23.84 5.15
#